data_AF-V7AZ09-F1
#
_entry.id   AF-V7AZ09-F1
#
_cell.length_a   1.000
_cell.length_b   1.000
_cell.length_c   1.000
_cell.angle_alpha   90.00
_cell.angle_beta   90.00
_cell.angle_gamma   90.00
#
_symmetry.space_group_name_H-M   'P 1'
#
loop_
_entity.id
_entity.type
_entity.pdbx_description
1 polymer ?
#
loop_
_entity_poly.entity_id
_entity_poly.type
_entity_poly.pdbx_seq_one_letter_code
_entity_poly.pdbx_strand_id
1 'polypeptide(L)'
;MPPVPISPVKVGHIDDVQELRKTKPRTIPQRFVRDMTERPTLSTTPLPPSNTHMPVIDFSKFTNGNKEEVLSEIFNLATACEEWGFFQVINHEIDLNLVERIENLSREFFMLPLEEKQKYPMAPGTVQGYGQAFVFSEDQKLDWCNMFALGLEPEYVRNPNLWPKRPERF
;
A
#
# COMPACT_ATOMS: atom_id res chain seq x y z
N MET A 1 10.66 20.55 2.20
CA MET A 1 10.47 20.02 0.84
C MET A 1 11.79 19.44 0.37
N PRO A 2 11.86 18.16 -0.04
CA PRO A 2 13.02 17.69 -0.77
C PRO A 2 13.17 18.50 -2.07
N PRO A 3 14.40 18.78 -2.53
CA PRO A 3 14.62 19.57 -3.74
C PRO A 3 13.97 18.89 -4.95
N VAL A 4 13.28 19.69 -5.76
CA VAL A 4 12.72 19.24 -7.04
C VAL A 4 13.89 18.81 -7.93
N PRO A 5 13.88 17.60 -8.51
CA PRO A 5 14.96 17.13 -9.38
C PRO A 5 15.22 18.13 -10.50
N ILE A 6 16.50 18.49 -10.70
CA ILE A 6 16.98 19.50 -11.66
C ILE A 6 16.85 19.00 -13.12
N SER A 7 16.57 17.71 -13.31
CA SER A 7 16.37 17.05 -14.61
C SER A 7 15.08 16.24 -14.61
N PRO A 8 14.35 16.18 -15.73
CA PRO A 8 13.15 15.36 -15.84
C PRO A 8 13.50 13.88 -15.65
N VAL A 9 12.83 13.22 -14.71
CA VAL A 9 12.96 11.77 -14.50
C VAL A 9 12.40 11.05 -15.72
N LYS A 10 13.26 10.29 -16.41
CA LYS A 10 12.83 9.45 -17.54
C LYS A 10 12.26 8.15 -16.99
N VAL A 11 10.93 8.09 -16.91
CA VAL A 11 10.21 6.92 -16.36
C VAL A 11 9.74 5.92 -17.44
N GLY A 12 9.84 6.33 -18.72
CA GLY A 12 9.36 5.55 -19.87
C GLY A 12 7.84 5.41 -19.89
N HIS A 13 7.34 4.55 -20.77
CA HIS A 13 5.91 4.21 -20.81
C HIS A 13 5.53 3.31 -19.62
N ILE A 14 4.42 3.65 -18.97
CA ILE A 14 3.90 2.91 -17.81
C ILE A 14 2.48 2.45 -18.16
N ASP A 15 2.30 1.13 -18.21
CA ASP A 15 0.98 0.54 -18.44
C ASP A 15 0.10 0.64 -17.18
N ASP A 16 -1.17 0.99 -17.39
CA ASP A 16 -2.20 0.80 -16.38
C ASP A 16 -2.53 -0.69 -16.27
N VAL A 17 -2.27 -1.30 -15.10
CA VAL A 17 -2.39 -2.75 -14.91
C VAL A 17 -3.84 -3.21 -15.01
N GLN A 18 -4.80 -2.41 -14.54
CA GLN A 18 -6.23 -2.72 -14.67
C GLN A 18 -6.67 -2.71 -16.14
N GLU A 19 -6.29 -1.70 -16.93
CA GLU A 19 -6.60 -1.67 -18.36
C GLU A 19 -5.88 -2.78 -19.13
N LEU A 20 -4.60 -3.02 -18.83
CA LEU A 20 -3.83 -4.12 -19.41
C LEU A 20 -4.55 -5.45 -19.17
N ARG A 21 -5.02 -5.71 -17.94
CA ARG A 21 -5.79 -6.92 -17.62
C ARG A 21 -7.07 -7.05 -18.44
N LYS A 22 -7.80 -5.96 -18.71
CA LYS A 22 -9.04 -5.99 -19.50
C LYS A 22 -8.80 -6.47 -20.94
N THR A 23 -7.62 -6.21 -21.49
CA THR A 23 -7.24 -6.69 -22.84
C THR A 23 -6.95 -8.19 -22.91
N LYS A 24 -6.90 -8.90 -21.77
CA LYS A 24 -6.57 -10.33 -21.64
C LYS A 24 -5.28 -10.71 -22.40
N PRO A 25 -4.15 -10.07 -22.07
CA PRO A 25 -2.90 -10.28 -22.78
C PRO A 25 -2.42 -11.73 -22.58
N ARG A 26 -1.82 -12.30 -23.62
CA ARG A 26 -1.21 -13.65 -23.53
C ARG A 26 0.12 -13.66 -22.79
N THR A 27 0.78 -12.50 -22.69
CA THR A 27 2.10 -12.34 -22.08
C THR A 27 2.11 -11.11 -21.19
N ILE A 28 2.82 -11.20 -20.07
CA ILE A 28 3.07 -10.07 -19.16
C ILE A 28 4.19 -9.21 -19.77
N PRO A 29 4.04 -7.87 -19.86
CA PRO A 29 5.11 -6.99 -20.33
C PRO A 29 6.38 -7.12 -19.48
N GLN A 30 7.54 -7.03 -20.12
CA GLN A 30 8.83 -7.35 -19.51
C GLN A 30 9.17 -6.51 -18.26
N ARG A 31 8.64 -5.28 -18.17
CA ARG A 31 8.81 -4.41 -17.00
C ARG A 31 8.15 -4.95 -15.74
N PHE A 32 7.13 -5.81 -15.83
CA PHE A 32 6.48 -6.42 -14.66
C PHE A 32 7.04 -7.81 -14.32
N VAL A 33 7.94 -8.33 -15.15
CA VAL A 33 8.53 -9.66 -14.96
C VAL A 33 9.77 -9.53 -14.08
N ARG A 34 9.68 -10.02 -12.85
CA ARG A 34 10.79 -10.07 -11.89
C ARG A 34 11.97 -10.88 -12.42
N ASP A 35 13.18 -10.50 -12.01
CA ASP A 35 14.38 -11.20 -12.44
C ASP A 35 14.42 -12.60 -11.82
N MET A 36 15.11 -13.53 -12.49
CA MET A 36 15.09 -14.95 -12.10
C MET A 36 15.55 -15.19 -10.66
N THR A 37 16.43 -14.35 -10.14
CA THR A 37 16.96 -14.40 -8.77
C THR A 37 15.97 -13.91 -7.71
N GLU A 38 14.97 -13.11 -8.09
CA GLU A 38 13.94 -12.56 -7.19
C GLU A 38 12.67 -13.42 -7.15
N ARG A 39 12.52 -14.34 -8.11
CA ARG A 39 11.34 -15.19 -8.17
C ARG A 39 11.38 -16.21 -7.03
N PRO A 40 10.21 -16.52 -6.42
CA PRO A 40 10.14 -17.58 -5.44
C PRO A 40 10.72 -18.87 -6.04
N THR A 41 11.77 -19.39 -5.40
CA THR A 41 12.17 -20.77 -5.64
C THR A 41 11.17 -21.66 -4.92
N LEU A 42 10.79 -22.78 -5.53
CA LEU A 42 10.08 -23.85 -4.82
C LEU A 42 11.07 -24.41 -3.80
N SER A 43 11.15 -23.75 -2.65
CA SER A 43 12.13 -24.04 -1.64
C SER A 43 11.68 -25.29 -0.89
N THR A 44 12.55 -26.30 -0.89
CA THR A 44 12.46 -27.52 -0.05
C THR A 44 12.73 -27.22 1.42
N THR A 45 12.77 -25.95 1.81
CA THR A 45 12.90 -25.52 3.20
C THR A 45 11.70 -26.07 3.96
N PRO A 46 11.91 -26.78 5.09
CA PRO A 46 10.81 -27.19 5.93
C PRO A 46 9.93 -25.99 6.21
N LEU A 47 8.62 -26.13 6.03
CA LEU A 47 7.66 -25.15 6.54
C LEU A 47 8.07 -24.84 7.99
N PRO A 48 8.09 -23.56 8.39
CA PRO A 48 8.27 -23.23 9.80
C PRO A 48 7.25 -24.04 10.61
N PRO A 49 7.61 -24.48 11.83
CA PRO A 49 6.72 -25.28 12.67
C PRO A 49 5.34 -24.61 12.70
N SER A 50 4.28 -25.44 12.69
CA SER A 50 2.87 -25.01 12.56
C SER A 50 2.39 -23.99 13.59
N ASN A 51 3.23 -23.62 14.57
CA ASN A 51 2.93 -22.71 15.66
C ASN A 51 3.58 -21.33 15.49
N THR A 52 4.32 -21.07 14.41
CA THR A 52 4.89 -19.74 14.13
C THR A 52 3.84 -18.84 13.48
N HIS A 53 2.86 -18.40 14.26
CA HIS A 53 1.83 -17.45 13.83
C HIS A 53 2.33 -16.01 14.00
N MET A 54 1.96 -15.12 13.06
CA MET A 54 2.24 -13.69 13.15
C MET A 54 1.69 -13.13 14.48
N PRO A 55 2.46 -12.34 15.23
CA PRO A 55 2.03 -11.79 16.51
C PRO A 55 0.74 -10.97 16.38
N VAL A 56 -0.11 -11.03 17.39
CA VAL A 56 -1.36 -10.27 17.49
C VAL A 56 -1.30 -9.45 18.77
N ILE A 57 -1.48 -8.13 18.66
CA ILE A 57 -1.47 -7.18 19.77
C ILE A 57 -2.90 -6.71 20.03
N ASP A 58 -3.37 -6.89 21.26
CA ASP A 58 -4.71 -6.52 21.70
C ASP A 58 -4.69 -5.14 22.36
N PHE A 59 -5.17 -4.13 21.63
CA PHE A 59 -5.18 -2.75 22.10
C PHE A 59 -6.16 -2.50 23.24
N SER A 60 -7.16 -3.37 23.44
CA SER A 60 -8.08 -3.23 24.57
C SER A 60 -7.37 -3.38 25.93
N LYS A 61 -6.22 -4.05 25.97
CA LYS A 61 -5.39 -4.16 27.18
C LYS A 61 -4.76 -2.82 27.57
N PHE A 62 -4.50 -1.94 26.61
CA PHE A 62 -3.98 -0.59 26.89
C PHE A 62 -5.08 0.38 27.35
N THR A 63 -6.30 0.21 26.85
CA THR A 63 -7.41 1.12 27.15
C THR A 63 -8.21 0.71 28.38
N ASN A 64 -8.43 -0.59 28.57
CA ASN A 64 -9.32 -1.15 29.58
C ASN A 64 -8.63 -2.12 30.56
N GLY A 65 -7.37 -2.48 30.30
CA GLY A 65 -6.64 -3.46 31.09
C GLY A 65 -6.13 -2.94 32.42
N ASN A 66 -5.87 -3.86 33.35
CA ASN A 66 -5.14 -3.58 34.57
C ASN A 66 -3.62 -3.41 34.30
N LYS A 67 -2.87 -3.04 35.33
CA LYS A 67 -1.42 -2.76 35.20
C LYS A 67 -0.65 -3.97 34.68
N GLU A 68 -0.99 -5.17 35.12
CA GLU A 68 -0.35 -6.41 34.72
C GLU A 68 -0.62 -6.73 33.25
N GLU A 69 -1.86 -6.55 32.79
CA GLU A 69 -2.26 -6.74 31.39
C GLU A 69 -1.56 -5.74 30.46
N VAL A 70 -1.51 -4.47 30.85
CA VAL A 70 -0.78 -3.42 30.11
C VAL A 70 0.71 -3.80 29.98
N LEU A 71 1.37 -4.17 31.07
CA LEU A 71 2.79 -4.53 31.06
C LEU A 71 3.06 -5.78 30.21
N SER A 72 2.18 -6.79 30.30
CA SER A 72 2.28 -7.98 29.47
C SER A 72 2.14 -7.64 27.99
N GLU A 73 1.23 -6.73 27.62
CA GLU A 73 1.02 -6.39 26.21
C GLU A 73 2.09 -5.48 25.64
N ILE A 74 2.68 -4.59 26.46
CA ILE A 74 3.90 -3.85 26.10
C ILE A 74 5.04 -4.83 25.80
N PHE A 75 5.21 -5.87 26.61
CA PHE A 75 6.24 -6.89 26.38
C PHE A 75 5.99 -7.63 25.06
N ASN A 76 4.76 -8.08 24.82
CA ASN A 76 4.38 -8.73 23.55
C ASN A 76 4.64 -7.84 22.33
N LEU A 77 4.29 -6.55 22.43
CA LEU A 77 4.55 -5.57 21.38
C LEU A 77 6.05 -5.38 21.13
N ALA A 78 6.85 -5.26 22.19
CA ALA A 78 8.30 -5.13 22.06
C ALA A 78 8.93 -6.37 21.39
N THR A 79 8.53 -7.57 21.82
CA THR A 79 8.98 -8.83 21.21
C THR A 79 8.55 -8.93 19.75
N ALA A 80 7.32 -8.56 19.40
CA ALA A 80 6.87 -8.55 18.01
C ALA A 80 7.69 -7.57 17.14
N CYS A 81 8.00 -6.39 17.67
CA CYS A 81 8.88 -5.43 16.97
C CYS A 81 10.30 -5.97 16.77
N GLU A 82 10.88 -6.62 17.78
CA GLU A 82 12.26 -7.11 17.75
C GLU A 82 12.44 -8.38 16.91
N GLU A 83 11.55 -9.36 17.09
CA GLU A 83 11.70 -10.68 16.48
C GLU A 83 11.05 -10.76 15.08
N TRP A 84 9.95 -10.01 14.85
CA TRP A 84 9.19 -10.09 13.61
C TRP A 84 9.27 -8.82 12.75
N GLY A 85 9.29 -7.64 13.38
CA GLY A 85 9.14 -6.36 12.69
C GLY A 85 7.74 -6.10 12.13
N PHE A 86 6.80 -7.04 12.32
CA PHE A 86 5.41 -6.97 11.87
C PHE A 86 4.49 -7.69 12.88
N PHE A 87 3.26 -7.19 13.01
CA PHE A 87 2.21 -7.77 13.86
C PHE A 87 0.84 -7.30 13.40
N GLN A 88 -0.20 -8.01 13.81
CA GLN A 88 -1.58 -7.58 13.68
C GLN A 88 -2.03 -6.84 14.93
N VAL A 89 -2.98 -5.93 14.78
CA VAL A 89 -3.63 -5.27 15.91
C VAL A 89 -5.12 -5.63 15.91
N ILE A 90 -5.64 -6.01 17.07
CA ILE A 90 -7.07 -6.22 17.32
C ILE A 90 -7.55 -5.25 18.40
N ASN A 91 -8.86 -5.03 18.46
CA ASN A 91 -9.49 -4.12 19.42
C ASN A 91 -8.82 -2.73 19.44
N HIS A 92 -8.51 -2.22 18.25
CA HIS A 92 -7.85 -0.92 18.05
C HIS A 92 -8.77 0.29 18.25
N GLU A 93 -10.02 0.09 18.67
CA GLU A 93 -11.06 1.12 18.89
C GLU A 93 -11.48 1.92 17.63
N ILE A 94 -10.85 1.71 16.47
CA ILE A 94 -11.32 2.23 15.18
C ILE A 94 -12.69 1.61 14.83
N ASP A 95 -13.70 2.45 14.61
CA ASP A 95 -15.04 2.07 14.17
C ASP A 95 -14.98 1.23 12.88
N LEU A 96 -15.48 0.00 12.94
CA LEU A 96 -15.49 -0.92 11.80
C LEU A 96 -16.33 -0.39 10.63
N ASN A 97 -17.37 0.42 10.90
CA ASN A 97 -18.13 1.06 9.83
C ASN A 97 -17.27 2.10 9.08
N LEU A 98 -16.29 2.74 9.76
CA LEU A 98 -15.35 3.64 9.09
C LEU A 98 -14.42 2.87 8.16
N VAL A 99 -13.88 1.74 8.62
CA VAL A 99 -13.01 0.86 7.81
C VAL A 99 -13.76 0.38 6.56
N GLU A 100 -14.97 -0.13 6.73
CA GLU A 100 -15.82 -0.58 5.61
C GLU A 100 -16.11 0.55 4.62
N ARG A 101 -16.41 1.77 5.10
CA ARG A 101 -16.60 2.94 4.23
C ARG A 101 -15.35 3.26 3.41
N ILE A 102 -14.16 3.23 4.01
CA ILE A 102 -12.89 3.49 3.31
C ILE A 102 -12.66 2.42 2.23
N GLU A 103 -12.88 1.15 2.54
CA GLU A 103 -12.76 0.05 1.57
C GLU A 103 -13.74 0.20 0.40
N ASN A 104 -14.99 0.55 0.69
CA ASN A 104 -16.03 0.74 -0.33
C ASN A 104 -15.74 1.93 -1.23
N LEU A 105 -15.38 3.09 -0.67
CA LEU A 105 -15.00 4.28 -1.45
C LEU A 105 -13.77 4.02 -2.33
N SER A 106 -12.79 3.29 -1.80
CA SER A 106 -11.60 2.88 -2.55
C SER A 106 -12.00 2.00 -3.73
N ARG A 107 -12.85 0.98 -3.49
CA ARG A 107 -13.35 0.10 -4.55
C ARG A 107 -14.13 0.87 -5.61
N GLU A 108 -15.03 1.75 -5.21
CA GLU A 108 -15.81 2.59 -6.12
C GLU A 108 -14.91 3.45 -7.00
N PHE A 109 -13.89 4.11 -6.40
CA PHE A 109 -12.91 4.89 -7.15
C PHE A 109 -12.17 4.06 -8.19
N PHE A 110 -11.64 2.88 -7.82
CA PHE A 110 -10.89 2.03 -8.76
C PHE A 110 -11.77 1.41 -9.85
N MET A 111 -13.08 1.29 -9.61
CA MET A 111 -14.07 0.84 -10.59
C MET A 111 -14.48 1.93 -11.60
N LEU A 112 -14.10 3.19 -11.39
CA LEU A 112 -14.34 4.25 -12.36
C LEU A 112 -13.56 4.01 -13.67
N PRO A 113 -14.02 4.58 -14.80
CA PRO A 113 -13.27 4.61 -16.05
C PRO A 113 -11.85 5.18 -15.86
N LEU A 114 -10.91 4.75 -16.71
CA LEU A 114 -9.51 5.20 -16.62
C LEU A 114 -9.42 6.73 -16.70
N GLU A 115 -10.23 7.36 -17.55
CA GLU A 115 -10.26 8.80 -17.77
C GLU A 115 -10.64 9.58 -16.51
N GLU A 116 -11.48 9.00 -15.65
CA GLU A 116 -11.84 9.61 -14.37
C GLU A 116 -10.70 9.49 -13.35
N LYS A 117 -10.02 8.35 -13.31
CA LYS A 117 -8.87 8.10 -12.40
C LYS A 117 -7.65 8.94 -12.80
N GLN A 118 -7.41 9.10 -14.10
CA GLN A 118 -6.31 9.89 -14.65
C GLN A 118 -6.44 11.41 -14.44
N LYS A 119 -7.58 11.90 -13.93
CA LYS A 119 -7.70 13.31 -13.49
C LYS A 119 -6.82 13.64 -12.30
N TYR A 120 -6.33 12.62 -11.59
CA TYR A 120 -5.53 12.76 -10.38
C TYR A 120 -4.15 12.12 -10.57
N PRO A 121 -3.35 12.49 -11.58
CA PRO A 121 -2.16 11.73 -11.94
C PRO A 121 -1.07 11.80 -10.87
N MET A 122 -0.39 10.67 -10.64
CA MET A 122 0.86 10.65 -9.89
C MET A 122 1.98 11.25 -10.74
N ALA A 123 2.45 12.43 -10.36
CA ALA A 123 3.53 13.09 -11.08
C ALA A 123 4.88 12.36 -10.85
N PRO A 124 5.76 12.29 -11.86
CA PRO A 124 7.10 11.69 -11.70
C PRO A 124 7.87 12.31 -10.54
N GLY A 125 8.50 11.46 -9.71
CA GLY A 125 9.22 11.89 -8.51
C GLY A 125 8.34 12.32 -7.32
N THR A 126 7.01 12.22 -7.45
CA THR A 126 6.06 12.40 -6.34
C THR A 126 5.47 11.05 -5.92
N VAL A 127 4.82 11.03 -4.76
CA VAL A 127 4.18 9.83 -4.21
C VAL A 127 2.67 9.99 -4.07
N GLN A 128 2.09 11.07 -4.57
CA GLN A 128 0.66 11.38 -4.45
C GLN A 128 -0.02 11.33 -5.82
N GLY A 129 -1.25 10.83 -5.86
CA GLY A 129 -2.05 10.66 -7.08
C GLY A 129 -2.23 9.19 -7.49
N TYR A 130 -2.85 8.99 -8.64
CA TYR A 130 -3.14 7.73 -9.32
C TYR A 130 -2.00 7.37 -10.28
N GLY A 131 -1.45 6.17 -10.15
CA GLY A 131 -0.41 5.68 -11.04
C GLY A 131 0.33 4.46 -10.50
N GLN A 132 1.55 4.25 -10.98
CA GLN A 132 2.47 3.26 -10.42
C GLN A 132 3.28 3.88 -9.29
N ALA A 133 3.49 3.11 -8.24
CA ALA A 133 4.29 3.54 -7.11
C ALA A 133 5.78 3.65 -7.51
N PHE A 134 6.43 4.74 -7.11
CA PHE A 134 7.90 4.84 -7.05
C PHE A 134 8.65 4.53 -8.37
N VAL A 135 8.20 5.07 -9.51
CA VAL A 135 8.92 4.88 -10.79
C VAL A 135 9.98 5.95 -11.00
N PHE A 136 11.24 5.52 -11.10
CA PHE A 136 12.41 6.40 -11.18
C PHE A 136 13.29 6.18 -12.43
N SER A 137 13.11 5.09 -13.17
CA SER A 137 13.83 4.84 -14.44
C SER A 137 13.00 4.05 -15.46
N GLU A 138 13.46 4.00 -16.72
CA GLU A 138 12.80 3.30 -17.83
C GLU A 138 12.97 1.77 -17.74
N ASP A 139 14.04 1.35 -17.10
CA ASP A 139 14.54 -0.01 -16.93
C ASP A 139 14.10 -0.64 -15.59
N GLN A 140 13.50 0.14 -14.70
CA GLN A 140 12.94 -0.33 -13.44
C GLN A 140 11.85 -1.38 -13.64
N LYS A 141 11.90 -2.44 -12.82
CA LYS A 141 10.82 -3.42 -12.65
C LYS A 141 9.65 -2.81 -11.89
N LEU A 142 8.45 -2.94 -12.44
CA LEU A 142 7.21 -2.39 -11.91
C LEU A 142 6.39 -3.46 -11.20
N ASP A 143 5.60 -3.03 -10.22
CA ASP A 143 4.64 -3.90 -9.54
C ASP A 143 3.39 -4.11 -10.38
N TRP A 144 2.81 -5.31 -10.26
CA TRP A 144 1.54 -5.64 -10.91
C TRP A 144 0.35 -5.09 -10.12
N CYS A 145 0.32 -3.77 -9.92
CA CYS A 145 -0.75 -3.07 -9.22
C CYS A 145 -1.00 -1.70 -9.85
N ASN A 146 -2.06 -1.02 -9.45
CA ASN A 146 -2.20 0.43 -9.60
C ASN A 146 -2.33 0.99 -8.18
N MET A 147 -1.76 2.17 -7.95
CA MET A 147 -1.79 2.84 -6.65
C MET A 147 -2.53 4.16 -6.74
N PHE A 148 -3.22 4.51 -5.67
CA PHE A 148 -3.71 5.85 -5.42
C PHE A 148 -3.25 6.27 -4.03
N ALA A 149 -2.54 7.39 -3.92
CA ALA A 149 -1.95 7.83 -2.67
C ALA A 149 -2.21 9.32 -2.42
N LEU A 150 -2.48 9.68 -1.16
CA LEU A 150 -2.74 11.04 -0.72
C LEU A 150 -1.91 11.35 0.52
N GLY A 151 -1.29 12.54 0.55
CA GLY A 151 -0.69 13.08 1.76
C GLY A 151 -1.78 13.57 2.70
N LEU A 152 -1.78 13.09 3.94
CA LEU A 152 -2.76 13.48 4.97
C LEU A 152 -2.14 14.32 6.08
N GLU A 153 -1.01 13.88 6.64
CA GLU A 153 -0.32 14.60 7.73
C GLU A 153 1.17 14.76 7.41
N PRO A 154 1.79 15.90 7.78
CA PRO A 154 1.18 17.14 8.32
C PRO A 154 0.36 17.93 7.27
N GLU A 155 -0.48 18.89 7.69
CA GLU A 155 -1.40 19.62 6.79
C GLU A 155 -0.76 20.15 5.49
N TYR A 156 0.47 20.65 5.54
CA TYR A 156 1.16 21.20 4.36
C TYR A 156 1.48 20.16 3.27
N VAL A 157 1.39 18.85 3.54
CA VAL A 157 1.56 17.81 2.51
C VAL A 157 0.28 17.52 1.74
N ARG A 158 -0.88 17.98 2.26
CA ARG A 158 -2.18 17.76 1.62
C ARG A 158 -2.23 18.54 0.32
N ASN A 159 -2.64 17.87 -0.76
CA ASN A 159 -2.88 18.51 -2.04
C ASN A 159 -4.37 18.37 -2.42
N PRO A 160 -5.20 19.37 -2.14
CA PRO A 160 -6.65 19.33 -2.42
C PRO A 160 -6.99 19.04 -3.89
N ASN A 161 -6.09 19.35 -4.83
CA ASN A 161 -6.32 19.09 -6.25
C ASN A 161 -6.25 17.59 -6.60
N LEU A 162 -5.64 16.77 -5.74
CA LEU A 162 -5.57 15.33 -5.91
C LEU A 162 -6.74 14.60 -5.24
N TRP A 163 -7.60 15.28 -4.48
CA TRP A 163 -8.75 14.65 -3.83
C TRP A 163 -9.87 14.36 -4.84
N PRO A 164 -10.29 13.09 -5.00
CA PRO A 164 -11.36 12.71 -5.89
C PRO A 164 -12.68 13.40 -5.55
N LYS A 165 -13.38 13.85 -6.58
CA LYS A 165 -14.78 14.34 -6.45
C LYS A 165 -15.81 13.23 -6.69
N ARG A 166 -15.32 12.06 -7.10
CA ARG A 166 -16.12 10.87 -7.42
C ARG A 166 -15.39 9.66 -6.81
N PRO A 167 -16.06 8.84 -6.00
CA PRO A 167 -17.45 8.98 -5.52
C PRO A 167 -17.71 10.28 -4.71
N GLU A 168 -18.97 10.73 -4.61
CA GLU A 168 -19.37 12.02 -4.00
C GLU A 168 -19.02 12.16 -2.48
N ARG A 169 -18.52 11.09 -1.87
CA ARG A 169 -18.12 11.01 -0.46
C ARG A 169 -16.71 10.44 -0.28
N PHE A 170 -15.86 10.56 -1.30
CA PHE A 170 -14.43 10.28 -1.16
C PHE A 170 -13.82 11.25 -0.13
#